data_AF-A0A7C5CQN5-F1
#
_entry.id   AF-A0A7C5CQN5-F1
#
_cell.length_a   1.000
_cell.length_b   1.000
_cell.length_c   1.000
_cell.angle_alpha   90.00
_cell.angle_beta   90.00
_cell.angle_gamma   90.00
#
_symmetry.space_group_name_H-M   'P 1'
#
loop_
_entity.id
_entity.type
_entity.pdbx_description
1 polymer ?
#
loop_
_entity_poly.entity_id
_entity_poly.type
_entity_poly.pdbx_seq_one_letter_code
_entity_poly.pdbx_strand_id
1 'polypeptide(L)'
;MASGEFDLIERYFTPLSAEATLGIGDDCALLEADHPLLPVGHALCHEAVQGLDPAAAASRLVEGAVKRAKELGTTPLWTTLTLTLPSTDTDWLESFSTALHAALVHHRIGLVGGDTTRGPLAVALQLLCRPAEGIATP
;
A
#
# COMPACT_ATOMS: atom_id res chain seq x y z
N MET A 1 14.82 -11.91 -20.53
CA MET A 1 13.96 -10.76 -20.88
C MET A 1 13.92 -9.92 -19.62
N ALA A 2 14.40 -8.68 -19.64
CA ALA A 2 14.37 -7.83 -18.45
C ALA A 2 12.91 -7.67 -18.04
N SER A 3 12.50 -8.21 -16.89
CA SER A 3 11.16 -7.94 -16.39
C SER A 3 11.12 -6.46 -16.04
N GLY A 4 10.37 -5.69 -16.83
CA GLY A 4 10.21 -4.25 -16.59
C GLY A 4 9.46 -4.00 -15.29
N GLU A 5 9.43 -2.74 -14.86
CA GLU A 5 8.57 -2.28 -13.76
C GLU A 5 7.11 -2.76 -13.93
N PHE A 6 6.58 -2.68 -15.16
CA PHE A 6 5.24 -3.15 -15.51
C PHE A 6 5.02 -4.65 -15.27
N ASP A 7 6.02 -5.49 -15.55
CA ASP A 7 5.91 -6.94 -15.29
C ASP A 7 5.85 -7.25 -13.78
N LEU A 8 6.49 -6.42 -12.96
CA LEU A 8 6.41 -6.54 -11.50
C LEU A 8 5.05 -6.10 -10.99
N ILE A 9 4.52 -4.99 -11.52
CA ILE A 9 3.20 -4.47 -11.17
C ILE A 9 2.12 -5.49 -11.52
N GLU A 10 2.10 -5.99 -12.75
CA GLU A 10 1.12 -7.00 -13.21
C GLU A 10 1.18 -8.27 -12.36
N ARG A 11 2.39 -8.76 -12.06
CA ARG A 11 2.54 -10.03 -11.35
C ARG A 11 2.21 -9.92 -9.87
N TYR A 12 2.68 -8.87 -9.19
CA TYR A 12 2.67 -8.83 -7.73
C TYR A 12 1.63 -7.87 -7.14
N PHE A 13 1.18 -6.86 -7.87
CA PHE A 13 0.33 -5.80 -7.31
C PHE A 13 -1.06 -5.72 -7.95
N THR A 14 -1.23 -6.02 -9.23
CA THR A 14 -2.55 -6.08 -9.87
C THR A 14 -3.51 -7.06 -9.18
N PRO A 15 -3.10 -8.25 -8.68
CA PRO A 15 -4.00 -9.13 -7.94
C PRO A 15 -4.54 -8.56 -6.62
N LEU A 16 -3.94 -7.48 -6.10
CA LEU A 16 -4.34 -6.81 -4.86
C LEU A 16 -5.37 -5.70 -5.13
N SER A 17 -5.72 -5.43 -6.39
CA SER A 17 -6.59 -4.31 -6.73
C SER A 17 -8.00 -4.50 -6.15
N ALA A 18 -8.54 -3.44 -5.56
CA ALA A 18 -9.98 -3.37 -5.31
C ALA A 18 -10.72 -2.93 -6.58
N GLU A 19 -12.05 -3.05 -6.58
CA GLU A 19 -12.90 -2.40 -7.58
C GLU A 19 -12.66 -0.88 -7.50
N ALA A 20 -12.01 -0.35 -8.53
CA ALA A 20 -11.84 1.07 -8.80
C ALA A 20 -12.29 1.32 -10.23
N THR A 21 -12.88 2.48 -10.50
CA THR A 21 -13.28 2.88 -11.86
C THR A 21 -12.07 2.95 -12.80
N LEU A 22 -10.91 3.26 -12.23
CA LEU A 22 -9.59 3.22 -12.86
C LEU A 22 -8.56 2.93 -11.75
N GLY A 23 -7.68 1.94 -11.93
CA GLY A 23 -6.92 1.32 -10.84
C GLY A 23 -5.46 1.00 -11.20
N ILE A 24 -4.90 -0.04 -10.56
CA ILE A 24 -3.50 -0.44 -10.74
C ILE A 24 -3.22 -0.76 -12.22
N GLY A 25 -2.22 -0.11 -12.79
CA GLY A 25 -1.82 -0.27 -14.20
C GLY A 25 -2.02 1.00 -15.05
N ASP A 26 -2.75 1.98 -14.53
CA ASP A 26 -2.89 3.32 -15.11
C ASP A 26 -2.05 4.37 -14.36
N ASP A 27 -1.87 5.55 -14.95
CA ASP A 27 -1.09 6.66 -14.39
C ASP A 27 -1.68 7.26 -13.09
N CYS A 28 -2.94 6.96 -12.78
CA CYS A 28 -3.61 7.38 -11.56
C CYS A 28 -4.72 6.40 -11.17
N ALA A 29 -5.33 6.57 -10.00
CA ALA A 29 -6.55 5.87 -9.63
C ALA A 29 -7.74 6.84 -9.64
N LEU A 30 -8.87 6.43 -10.20
CA LEU A 30 -10.13 7.17 -10.09
C LEU A 30 -11.01 6.50 -9.04
N LEU A 31 -11.25 7.23 -7.95
CA LEU A 31 -12.03 6.77 -6.81
C LEU A 31 -13.29 7.63 -6.67
N GLU A 32 -14.44 6.96 -6.65
CA GLU A 32 -15.71 7.60 -6.33
C GLU A 32 -16.06 7.30 -4.87
N ALA A 33 -16.11 8.35 -4.06
CA ALA A 33 -16.56 8.28 -2.67
C ALA A 33 -17.68 9.31 -2.47
N ASP A 34 -18.70 8.93 -1.71
CA ASP A 34 -19.81 9.81 -1.32
C ASP A 34 -19.44 10.77 -0.16
N HIS A 35 -18.18 10.72 0.29
CA HIS A 35 -17.64 11.53 1.37
C HIS A 35 -16.19 11.97 1.07
N PRO A 36 -15.68 13.01 1.75
CA PRO A 36 -14.26 13.35 1.69
C PRO A 36 -13.36 12.19 2.12
N LEU A 37 -12.15 12.13 1.58
CA LEU A 37 -11.11 11.18 1.99
C LEU A 37 -9.99 11.91 2.70
N LEU A 38 -9.55 11.34 3.82
CA LEU A 38 -8.40 11.81 4.59
C LEU A 38 -7.20 10.90 4.31
N PRO A 39 -6.10 11.44 3.74
CA PRO A 39 -4.88 10.67 3.56
C PRO A 39 -4.17 10.45 4.90
N VAL A 40 -3.79 9.21 5.19
CA VAL A 40 -3.02 8.84 6.39
C VAL A 40 -1.80 8.02 5.98
N GLY A 41 -0.61 8.61 6.12
CA GLY A 41 0.66 8.00 5.70
C GLY A 41 1.37 7.21 6.80
N HIS A 42 1.97 6.09 6.42
CA HIS A 42 2.90 5.33 7.25
C HIS A 42 4.02 4.73 6.40
N ALA A 43 5.26 4.81 6.87
CA ALA A 43 6.43 4.35 6.14
C ALA A 43 7.42 3.65 7.07
N LEU A 44 8.13 2.68 6.52
CA LEU A 44 9.28 2.01 7.13
C LEU A 44 10.50 2.27 6.22
N CYS A 45 11.44 3.05 6.74
CA CYS A 45 12.71 3.34 6.08
C CYS A 45 13.66 2.13 6.15
N HIS A 46 14.75 2.19 5.40
CA HIS A 46 15.75 1.13 5.27
C HIS A 46 16.13 0.47 6.60
N GLU A 47 16.47 1.26 7.62
CA GLU A 47 16.91 0.77 8.92
C GLU A 47 15.83 -0.05 9.64
N ALA A 48 14.55 0.21 9.33
CA ALA A 48 13.42 -0.47 9.94
C ALA A 48 13.04 -1.78 9.24
N VAL A 49 13.50 -1.99 8.00
CA VAL A 49 13.16 -3.17 7.17
C VAL A 49 14.36 -4.01 6.78
N GLN A 50 15.57 -3.47 6.91
CA GLN A 50 16.80 -4.20 6.60
C GLN A 50 16.90 -5.46 7.48
N GLY A 51 17.05 -6.61 6.83
CA GLY A 51 17.16 -7.91 7.51
C GLY A 51 15.84 -8.46 8.06
N LEU A 52 14.72 -7.77 7.89
CA LEU A 52 13.41 -8.36 8.17
C LEU A 52 13.02 -9.34 7.06
N ASP A 53 12.30 -10.37 7.48
CA ASP A 53 11.53 -11.20 6.56
C ASP A 53 10.51 -10.33 5.79
N PRO A 54 10.35 -10.52 4.46
CA PRO A 54 9.50 -9.66 3.64
C PRO A 54 8.03 -9.71 4.07
N ALA A 55 7.53 -10.88 4.49
CA ALA A 55 6.16 -10.99 4.98
C ALA A 55 5.97 -10.26 6.32
N ALA A 56 6.97 -10.32 7.21
CA ALA A 56 6.98 -9.55 8.44
C ALA A 56 7.02 -8.03 8.18
N ALA A 57 7.78 -7.57 7.18
CA ALA A 57 7.82 -6.18 6.77
C ALA A 57 6.45 -5.69 6.25
N ALA A 58 5.78 -6.48 5.41
CA ALA A 58 4.44 -6.18 4.90
C ALA A 58 3.41 -6.08 6.03
N SER A 59 3.38 -7.08 6.93
CA SER A 59 2.46 -7.08 8.08
C SER A 59 2.69 -5.88 8.99
N ARG A 60 3.96 -5.58 9.33
CA ARG A 60 4.32 -4.43 10.17
C ARG A 60 3.89 -3.10 9.53
N LEU A 61 4.05 -2.97 8.22
CA LEU A 61 3.64 -1.78 7.47
C LEU A 61 2.12 -1.57 7.54
N VAL A 62 1.32 -2.61 7.25
CA VAL A 62 -0.15 -2.51 7.27
C VAL A 62 -0.66 -2.24 8.69
N GLU A 63 -0.18 -2.99 9.68
CA GLU A 63 -0.61 -2.80 11.08
C GLU A 63 -0.25 -1.41 11.61
N GLY A 64 0.92 -0.90 11.24
CA GLY A 64 1.33 0.47 11.57
C GLY A 64 0.40 1.52 10.95
N ALA A 65 0.06 1.38 9.66
CA ALA A 65 -0.84 2.29 8.97
C ALA A 65 -2.27 2.26 9.57
N VAL A 66 -2.81 1.06 9.80
CA VAL A 66 -4.14 0.86 10.40
C VAL A 66 -4.20 1.41 11.83
N LYS A 67 -3.14 1.22 12.63
CA LYS A 67 -3.05 1.79 13.98
C LYS A 67 -3.15 3.32 13.95
N ARG A 68 -2.45 3.99 13.02
CA ARG A 68 -2.55 5.46 12.88
C ARG A 68 -3.96 5.90 12.47
N ALA A 69 -4.59 5.20 11.53
CA ALA A 69 -5.96 5.50 11.14
C ALA A 69 -6.94 5.39 12.32
N LYS A 70 -6.79 4.35 13.16
CA LYS A 70 -7.58 4.17 14.40
C LYS A 70 -7.35 5.30 15.41
N GLU A 71 -6.10 5.72 15.60
CA GLU A 71 -5.76 6.85 16.49
C GLU A 71 -6.37 8.18 16.03
N LEU A 72 -6.54 8.34 14.72
CA LEU A 72 -7.21 9.50 14.11
C LEU A 72 -8.75 9.34 14.06
N GLY A 73 -9.31 8.23 14.51
CA GLY A 73 -10.74 7.94 14.43
C GLY A 73 -11.26 7.82 12.99
N THR A 74 -10.40 7.43 12.04
CA THR A 74 -10.75 7.31 10.63
C THR A 74 -10.92 5.84 10.22
N THR A 75 -11.72 5.58 9.18
CA THR A 75 -11.90 4.22 8.63
C THR A 75 -11.13 4.09 7.31
N PRO A 76 -10.08 3.27 7.21
CA PRO A 76 -9.40 3.00 5.95
C PRO A 76 -10.31 2.35 4.92
N LEU A 77 -10.22 2.77 3.66
CA LEU A 77 -10.98 2.19 2.53
C LEU A 77 -10.05 1.70 1.43
N TRP A 78 -9.12 2.56 1.03
CA TRP A 78 -8.15 2.28 -0.02
C TRP A 78 -6.73 2.61 0.43
N THR A 79 -5.75 2.17 -0.34
CA THR A 79 -4.35 2.51 -0.12
C THR A 79 -3.56 2.58 -1.41
N THR A 80 -2.50 3.39 -1.41
CA THR A 80 -1.42 3.31 -2.39
C THR A 80 -0.13 2.79 -1.74
N LEU A 81 0.66 2.04 -2.50
CA LEU A 81 1.95 1.49 -2.07
C LEU A 81 3.11 2.21 -2.76
N THR A 82 4.06 2.74 -1.99
CA THR A 82 5.37 3.12 -2.52
C THR A 82 6.40 2.09 -2.09
N LEU A 83 7.07 1.48 -3.06
CA LEU A 83 8.09 0.47 -2.85
C LEU A 83 9.40 0.92 -3.50
N THR A 84 10.46 1.01 -2.71
CA THR A 84 11.82 1.24 -3.24
C THR A 84 12.66 0.01 -2.97
N LEU A 85 13.34 -0.52 -3.99
CA LEU A 85 14.19 -1.72 -3.89
C LEU A 85 15.57 -1.47 -4.52
N PRO A 86 16.67 -2.01 -3.95
CA PRO A 86 18.01 -1.79 -4.49
C PRO A 86 18.20 -2.48 -5.84
N SER A 87 17.54 -3.63 -5.99
CA SER A 87 17.47 -4.44 -7.20
C SER A 87 16.16 -5.24 -7.17
N THR A 88 15.69 -5.66 -8.34
CA THR A 88 14.57 -6.59 -8.45
C THR A 88 14.94 -7.92 -7.80
N ASP A 89 14.20 -8.30 -6.76
CA ASP A 89 14.32 -9.58 -6.05
C ASP A 89 12.96 -10.25 -6.05
N THR A 90 12.81 -11.31 -6.85
CA THR A 90 11.52 -11.97 -7.07
C THR A 90 11.01 -12.70 -5.84
N ASP A 91 11.90 -13.30 -5.06
CA ASP A 91 11.52 -14.07 -3.87
C ASP A 91 11.07 -13.11 -2.76
N TRP A 92 11.77 -11.99 -2.62
CA TRP A 92 11.37 -10.91 -1.73
C TRP A 92 10.00 -10.35 -2.13
N LEU A 93 9.80 -10.03 -3.42
CA LEU A 93 8.55 -9.46 -3.94
C LEU A 93 7.37 -10.41 -3.78
N GLU A 94 7.53 -11.70 -4.10
CA GLU A 94 6.48 -12.72 -3.94
C GLU A 94 6.06 -12.83 -2.46
N SER A 95 7.03 -12.93 -1.55
CA SER A 95 6.75 -13.01 -0.11
C SER A 95 6.11 -11.74 0.44
N PHE A 96 6.60 -10.57 0.05
CA PHE A 96 6.09 -9.27 0.51
C PHE A 96 4.66 -9.04 0.00
N SER A 97 4.44 -9.19 -1.31
CA SER A 97 3.13 -8.95 -1.95
C SER A 97 2.05 -9.91 -1.45
N THR A 98 2.38 -11.19 -1.26
CA THR A 98 1.45 -12.19 -0.70
C THR A 98 0.99 -11.80 0.70
N ALA A 99 1.94 -11.42 1.57
CA ALA A 99 1.63 -11.02 2.94
C ALA A 99 0.89 -9.67 3.00
N LEU A 100 1.27 -8.72 2.13
CA LEU A 100 0.59 -7.45 1.98
C LEU A 100 -0.87 -7.67 1.58
N HIS A 101 -1.12 -8.49 0.57
CA HIS A 101 -2.47 -8.83 0.11
C HIS A 101 -3.32 -9.41 1.25
N ALA A 102 -2.78 -10.41 1.96
CA ALA A 102 -3.49 -11.04 3.08
C ALA A 102 -3.86 -10.02 4.18
N ALA A 103 -2.94 -9.12 4.51
CA ALA A 103 -3.18 -8.08 5.50
C ALA A 103 -4.20 -7.02 5.04
N LEU A 104 -4.13 -6.59 3.78
CA LEU A 104 -5.09 -5.65 3.19
C LEU A 104 -6.50 -6.26 3.13
N VAL A 105 -6.63 -7.51 2.70
CA VAL A 105 -7.90 -8.27 2.70
C VAL A 105 -8.46 -8.39 4.12
N HIS A 106 -7.62 -8.71 5.11
CA HIS A 106 -8.04 -8.80 6.51
C HIS A 106 -8.69 -7.51 7.01
N HIS A 107 -8.10 -6.36 6.68
CA HIS A 107 -8.62 -5.04 7.07
C HIS A 107 -9.65 -4.46 6.09
N ARG A 108 -9.97 -5.19 5.01
CA ARG A 108 -10.88 -4.75 3.92
C ARG A 108 -10.43 -3.45 3.26
N ILE A 109 -9.13 -3.31 3.02
CA ILE A 109 -8.51 -2.15 2.38
C ILE A 109 -8.12 -2.52 0.95
N GLY A 110 -8.55 -1.73 -0.03
CA GLY A 110 -8.18 -1.95 -1.42
C GLY A 110 -6.85 -1.30 -1.79
N LEU A 111 -5.92 -2.03 -2.43
CA LEU A 111 -4.79 -1.38 -3.10
C LEU A 111 -5.30 -0.76 -4.41
N VAL A 112 -5.06 0.53 -4.64
CA VAL A 112 -5.59 1.23 -5.82
C VAL A 112 -4.51 1.80 -6.72
N GLY A 113 -3.25 1.78 -6.28
CA GLY A 113 -2.13 2.27 -7.06
C GLY A 113 -0.84 2.27 -6.25
N GLY A 114 0.19 2.85 -6.82
CA GLY A 114 1.50 2.88 -6.19
C GLY A 114 2.60 3.34 -7.11
N ASP A 115 3.82 3.23 -6.60
CA ASP A 115 5.04 3.56 -7.30
C ASP A 115 6.13 2.56 -6.91
N THR A 116 6.87 2.03 -7.88
CA THR A 116 7.98 1.09 -7.64
C THR A 116 9.27 1.65 -8.20
N THR A 117 10.20 2.01 -7.31
CA THR A 117 11.45 2.69 -7.68
C THR A 117 12.69 1.92 -7.28
N ARG A 118 13.83 2.27 -7.89
CA ARG A 118 15.13 1.69 -7.55
C ARG A 118 15.88 2.57 -6.55
N GLY A 119 16.30 2.01 -5.41
CA GLY A 119 17.02 2.71 -4.34
C GLY A 119 17.16 1.87 -3.07
N PRO A 120 17.65 2.41 -1.95
CA PRO A 120 17.66 1.69 -0.68
C PRO A 120 16.28 1.16 -0.30
N LEU A 121 16.20 -0.06 0.23
CA LEU A 121 14.92 -0.70 0.56
C LEU A 121 14.07 0.21 1.46
N ALA A 122 12.88 0.58 1.01
CA ALA A 122 11.91 1.36 1.78
C ALA A 122 10.49 1.02 1.32
N VAL A 123 9.54 1.06 2.25
CA VAL A 123 8.12 0.79 1.97
C VAL A 123 7.24 1.82 2.66
N ALA A 124 6.22 2.29 1.95
CA ALA A 124 5.24 3.22 2.49
C ALA A 124 3.84 2.88 1.99
N LEU A 125 2.85 3.09 2.88
CA LEU A 125 1.44 3.09 2.53
C LEU A 125 0.86 4.48 2.78
N GLN A 126 0.04 4.94 1.86
CA GLN A 126 -0.90 6.02 2.11
C GLN A 126 -2.30 5.42 2.12
N LEU A 127 -2.95 5.43 3.29
CA LEU A 127 -4.35 5.07 3.42
C LEU A 127 -5.22 6.25 2.98
N LEU A 128 -6.30 5.96 2.28
CA LEU A 128 -7.38 6.89 2.01
C LEU A 128 -8.55 6.50 2.91
N CYS A 129 -8.79 7.32 3.92
CA CYS A 129 -9.71 6.99 5.00
C CYS A 129 -10.97 7.86 4.96
N ARG A 130 -12.11 7.27 5.29
CA ARG A 130 -13.32 8.01 5.64
C ARG A 130 -13.14 8.67 7.02
N PRO A 131 -13.44 9.98 7.18
CA PRO A 131 -13.51 10.62 8.49
C PRO A 131 -14.58 9.99 9.39
N ALA A 132 -14.41 10.06 10.71
CA ALA A 132 -15.56 9.88 11.61
C ALA A 132 -16.60 10.99 11.38
N GLU A 133 -17.87 10.67 11.60
CA GLU A 133 -18.93 11.66 11.61
C GLU A 133 -18.59 12.79 12.60
N GLY A 134 -18.69 14.04 12.14
CA GLY A 134 -18.42 15.22 12.98
C GLY A 134 -16.96 15.67 13.06
N ILE A 135 -16.03 15.07 12.30
CA ILE A 135 -14.72 15.71 12.05
C ILE A 135 -14.97 16.96 11.20
N ALA A 136 -15.03 18.12 11.86
CA ALA A 136 -15.01 19.41 11.17
C ALA A 136 -13.64 19.54 10.51
N THR A 137 -13.61 19.48 9.18
CA THR A 137 -12.47 20.01 8.41
C THR A 137 -12.40 21.51 8.69
N PRO A 138 -11.23 22.05 9.07
CA PRO A 138 -11.08 23.48 9.38
C PRO A 138 -11.43 24.39 8.20
#